data_AF-A0A8H7ETM3-F1
#
_entry.id   AF-A0A8H7ETM3-F1
#
_cell.length_a   1.000
_cell.length_b   1.000
_cell.length_c   1.000
_cell.angle_alpha   90.00
_cell.angle_beta   90.00
_cell.angle_gamma   90.00
#
_symmetry.space_group_name_H-M   'P 1'
#
loop_
_entity.id
_entity.type
_entity.pdbx_description
1 polymer ?
#
loop_
_entity_poly.entity_id
_entity_poly.type
_entity_poly.pdbx_seq_one_letter_code
_entity_poly.pdbx_strand_id
1 'polypeptide(L)'
;MGILDNLATEFPTTSWWDKLFVHAPFSLWHGWSVFLAVVNAFIAFTHVRKDDQGNVREPNVFVTVLIYLALAILTATAISYVEYKHKKGDVTSALVIAFGLWAIFDEQRIPIVHWGAFTAALISTIYPIKPFIYRILGYGTPETAPLLG
;
A
#
# COMPACT_ATOMS: atom_id res chain seq x y z
N MET A 1 -0.22 21.43 7.76
CA MET A 1 0.66 21.67 6.59
C MET A 1 2.07 21.69 7.13
N GLY A 2 2.74 20.55 7.05
CA GLY A 2 3.96 20.26 7.82
C GLY A 2 5.21 20.70 7.09
N ILE A 3 6.32 20.86 7.82
CA ILE A 3 7.65 21.25 7.28
C ILE A 3 8.09 20.36 6.10
N LEU A 4 7.58 19.12 6.02
CA LEU A 4 7.82 18.18 4.92
C LEU A 4 7.15 18.58 3.60
N ASP A 5 6.03 19.31 3.63
CA ASP A 5 5.34 19.77 2.41
C ASP A 5 6.14 20.87 1.70
N ASN A 6 6.87 21.70 2.45
CA ASN A 6 7.65 22.82 1.90
C ASN A 6 8.92 22.35 1.15
N LEU A 7 9.51 21.22 1.53
CA LEU A 7 10.71 20.71 0.84
C LEU A 7 10.39 20.19 -0.57
N ALA A 8 9.22 19.59 -0.77
CA ALA A 8 8.80 19.06 -2.07
C ALA A 8 8.38 20.16 -3.06
N THR A 9 7.94 21.32 -2.56
CA THR A 9 7.59 22.48 -3.39
C THR A 9 8.79 23.38 -3.69
N GLU A 10 9.74 23.52 -2.77
CA GLU A 10 10.92 24.38 -2.94
C GLU A 10 12.10 23.69 -3.66
N PHE A 11 12.19 22.36 -3.63
CA PHE A 11 13.22 21.59 -4.35
C PHE A 11 12.62 20.64 -5.38
N PRO A 12 12.22 21.14 -6.57
CA PRO A 12 11.68 20.28 -7.63
C PRO A 12 12.72 19.27 -8.11
N THR A 13 12.36 17.99 -8.14
CA THR A 13 13.26 16.89 -8.54
C THR A 13 13.88 17.13 -9.91
N THR A 14 15.18 17.44 -9.95
CA THR A 14 15.93 17.72 -11.19
C THR A 14 16.55 16.46 -11.80
N SER A 15 16.65 15.36 -11.04
CA SER A 15 17.38 14.13 -11.41
C SER A 15 16.69 12.86 -10.88
N TRP A 16 16.89 11.72 -11.56
CA TRP A 16 16.44 10.40 -11.08
C TRP A 16 17.09 10.00 -9.74
N TRP A 17 18.34 10.43 -9.52
CA TRP A 17 19.06 10.21 -8.25
C TRP A 17 18.41 10.95 -7.08
N ASP A 18 17.88 12.14 -7.32
CA ASP A 18 17.18 12.94 -6.31
C ASP A 18 15.84 12.29 -5.90
N LYS A 19 15.13 11.70 -6.86
CA LYS A 19 13.94 10.89 -6.56
C LYS A 19 14.28 9.65 -5.73
N LEU A 20 15.35 8.94 -6.06
CA LEU A 20 15.70 7.68 -5.40
C LEU A 20 16.32 7.89 -4.02
N PHE A 21 17.19 8.87 -3.83
CA PHE A 21 17.94 9.04 -2.57
C PHE A 21 17.35 10.08 -1.63
N VAL A 22 16.64 11.08 -2.15
CA VAL A 22 16.03 12.12 -1.30
C VAL A 22 14.57 11.77 -1.05
N HIS A 23 13.79 11.50 -2.09
CA HIS A 23 12.34 11.37 -1.95
C HIS A 23 11.88 9.95 -1.57
N ALA A 24 12.55 8.90 -2.08
CA ALA A 24 12.14 7.53 -1.81
C ALA A 24 12.23 7.13 -0.32
N PRO A 25 13.27 7.49 0.46
CA PRO A 25 13.33 7.13 1.88
C PRO A 25 12.18 7.71 2.72
N PHE A 26 11.78 8.98 2.47
CA PHE A 26 10.65 9.59 3.16
C PHE A 26 9.32 8.93 2.79
N SER A 27 9.16 8.59 1.51
CA SER A 27 8.00 7.84 1.03
C SER A 27 7.96 6.43 1.64
N LEU A 28 9.06 5.68 1.62
CA LEU A 28 9.19 4.37 2.26
C LEU A 28 8.79 4.44 3.74
N TRP A 29 9.34 5.43 4.47
CA TRP A 29 9.03 5.65 5.88
C TRP A 29 7.54 5.98 6.10
N HIS A 30 6.95 6.80 5.24
CA HIS A 30 5.54 7.16 5.33
C HIS A 30 4.64 5.93 5.14
N GLY A 31 4.83 5.18 4.05
CA GLY A 31 4.09 3.95 3.79
C GLY A 31 4.24 2.92 4.91
N TRP A 32 5.47 2.75 5.41
CA TRP A 32 5.74 1.85 6.53
C TRP A 32 5.06 2.29 7.83
N SER A 33 5.09 3.59 8.14
CA SER A 33 4.44 4.14 9.34
C SER A 33 2.92 3.90 9.32
N VAL A 34 2.28 4.06 8.16
CA VAL A 34 0.84 3.79 8.02
C VAL A 34 0.55 2.30 8.12
N PHE A 35 1.37 1.45 7.50
CA PHE A 35 1.25 -0.01 7.67
C PHE A 35 1.33 -0.41 9.15
N LEU A 36 2.35 0.06 9.87
CA LEU A 36 2.50 -0.19 11.30
C LEU A 36 1.34 0.36 12.12
N ALA A 37 0.84 1.55 11.79
CA ALA A 37 -0.30 2.14 12.50
C ALA A 37 -1.55 1.25 12.41
N VAL A 38 -1.86 0.74 11.21
CA VAL A 38 -3.01 -0.16 11.01
C VAL A 38 -2.81 -1.51 11.70
N VAL A 39 -1.62 -2.11 11.56
CA VAL A 39 -1.30 -3.39 12.22
C VAL A 39 -1.33 -3.25 13.74
N ASN A 40 -0.76 -2.19 14.30
CA ASN A 40 -0.78 -1.96 15.75
C ASN A 40 -2.19 -1.68 16.26
N ALA A 41 -3.01 -0.92 15.51
CA ALA A 41 -4.42 -0.74 15.84
C ALA A 41 -5.14 -2.10 15.85
N PHE A 42 -4.92 -2.93 14.84
CA PHE A 42 -5.48 -4.28 14.79
C PHE A 42 -5.06 -5.12 16.00
N ILE A 43 -3.78 -5.13 16.36
CA ILE A 43 -3.27 -5.84 17.55
C ILE A 43 -3.90 -5.29 18.84
N ALA A 44 -4.10 -3.97 18.95
CA ALA A 44 -4.71 -3.35 20.12
C ALA A 44 -6.18 -3.76 20.32
N PHE A 45 -6.91 -4.01 19.23
CA PHE A 45 -8.34 -4.38 19.27
C PHE A 45 -8.61 -5.87 19.14
N THR A 46 -7.58 -6.70 18.89
CA THR A 46 -7.74 -8.16 18.73
C THR A 46 -6.92 -8.93 19.74
N HIS A 47 -7.45 -10.07 20.17
CA HIS A 47 -6.77 -10.95 21.11
C HIS A 47 -6.73 -12.36 20.53
N VAL A 48 -5.54 -12.96 20.53
CA VAL A 48 -5.37 -14.36 20.13
C VAL A 48 -5.95 -15.24 21.22
N ARG A 49 -6.98 -16.02 20.88
CA ARG A 49 -7.58 -16.99 21.81
C ARG A 49 -6.82 -18.29 21.69
N LYS A 50 -6.26 -18.76 22.80
CA LYS A 50 -5.70 -20.11 22.91
C LYS A 50 -6.72 -21.01 23.61
N ASP A 51 -6.74 -22.29 23.26
CA ASP A 51 -7.45 -23.29 24.05
C ASP A 51 -6.68 -23.60 25.35
N ASP A 52 -7.28 -24.43 26.21
CA ASP A 52 -6.68 -24.84 27.49
C ASP A 52 -5.39 -25.66 27.30
N GLN A 53 -5.12 -26.13 26.08
CA GLN A 53 -3.94 -26.89 25.67
C GLN A 53 -2.87 -26.00 25.02
N GLY A 54 -3.13 -24.68 24.89
CA GLY A 54 -2.22 -23.70 24.32
C GLY A 54 -2.29 -23.54 22.78
N ASN A 55 -3.17 -24.27 22.09
CA ASN A 55 -3.33 -24.16 20.64
C ASN A 55 -4.12 -22.91 20.25
N VAL A 56 -3.72 -22.26 19.16
CA VAL A 56 -4.43 -21.09 18.63
C VAL A 56 -5.77 -21.55 18.06
N ARG A 57 -6.87 -20.99 18.60
CA ARG A 57 -8.22 -21.27 18.11
C ARG A 57 -8.54 -20.42 16.89
N GLU A 58 -9.53 -20.87 16.13
CA GLU A 58 -10.06 -20.10 15.01
C GLU A 58 -10.55 -18.71 15.44
N PRO A 59 -10.44 -17.69 14.58
CA PRO A 59 -10.87 -16.34 14.90
C PRO A 59 -12.39 -16.30 15.09
N ASN A 60 -12.85 -15.56 16.10
CA ASN A 60 -14.27 -15.24 16.23
C ASN A 60 -14.70 -14.32 15.07
N VAL A 61 -15.99 -14.33 14.71
CA VAL A 61 -16.60 -13.48 13.68
C VAL A 61 -16.17 -12.02 13.80
N PHE A 62 -16.15 -11.47 15.02
CA PHE A 62 -15.68 -10.09 15.25
C PHE A 62 -14.23 -9.85 14.80
N VAL A 63 -13.32 -10.79 15.12
CA VAL A 63 -11.91 -10.70 14.71
C VAL A 63 -11.80 -10.86 13.20
N THR A 64 -12.56 -11.77 12.60
CA THR A 64 -12.63 -11.95 11.14
C THR A 64 -13.06 -10.67 10.44
N VAL A 65 -14.09 -9.98 10.95
CA VAL A 65 -14.52 -8.68 10.40
C VAL A 65 -13.41 -7.64 10.50
N LEU A 66 -12.72 -7.56 11.64
CA LEU A 66 -11.59 -6.65 11.81
C LEU A 66 -10.40 -6.98 10.90
N ILE A 67 -10.13 -8.25 10.64
CA ILE A 67 -9.08 -8.69 9.71
C ILE A 67 -9.37 -8.14 8.32
N TYR A 68 -10.58 -8.39 7.80
CA TYR A 68 -10.96 -7.90 6.48
C TYR A 68 -11.03 -6.37 6.42
N LEU A 69 -11.45 -5.71 7.50
CA LEU A 69 -11.42 -4.26 7.60
C LEU A 69 -9.99 -3.72 7.53
N ALA A 70 -9.05 -4.31 8.27
CA ALA A 70 -7.64 -3.91 8.23
C ALA A 70 -7.02 -4.13 6.84
N LEU A 71 -7.27 -5.29 6.22
CA LEU A 71 -6.83 -5.58 4.86
C LEU A 71 -7.44 -4.59 3.84
N ALA A 72 -8.71 -4.26 3.99
CA ALA A 72 -9.40 -3.29 3.13
C ALA A 72 -8.81 -1.87 3.30
N ILE A 73 -8.53 -1.43 4.53
CA ILE A 73 -7.91 -0.13 4.80
C ILE A 73 -6.51 -0.06 4.17
N LEU A 74 -5.67 -1.09 4.36
CA LEU A 74 -4.34 -1.14 3.76
C LEU A 74 -4.40 -1.12 2.23
N THR A 75 -5.28 -1.93 1.64
CA THR A 75 -5.47 -2.00 0.18
C THR A 75 -5.96 -0.66 -0.38
N ALA A 76 -6.99 -0.06 0.24
CA ALA A 76 -7.52 1.23 -0.17
C ALA A 76 -6.49 2.35 -0.03
N THR A 77 -5.64 2.29 1.01
CA THR A 77 -4.56 3.25 1.22
C THR A 77 -3.48 3.12 0.14
N ALA A 78 -3.07 1.89 -0.20
CA ALA A 78 -2.13 1.65 -1.29
C ALA A 78 -2.66 2.19 -2.62
N ILE A 79 -3.94 1.98 -2.93
CA ILE A 79 -4.61 2.55 -4.11
C ILE A 79 -4.61 4.09 -4.05
N SER A 80 -4.99 4.67 -2.91
CA SER A 80 -5.11 6.12 -2.75
C SER A 80 -3.78 6.84 -2.90
N TYR A 81 -2.68 6.21 -2.46
CA TYR A 81 -1.34 6.75 -2.63
C TYR A 81 -0.93 6.85 -4.10
N VAL A 82 -1.34 5.91 -4.94
CA VAL A 82 -1.06 5.97 -6.38
C VAL A 82 -1.93 7.03 -7.05
N GLU A 83 -3.23 7.06 -6.74
CA GLU A 83 -4.21 7.84 -7.51
C GLU A 83 -4.23 9.34 -7.14
N TYR A 84 -4.14 9.66 -5.85
CA TYR A 84 -4.51 11.00 -5.36
C TYR A 84 -3.34 11.83 -4.82
N LYS A 85 -2.15 11.26 -4.58
CA LYS A 85 -1.05 12.00 -3.96
C LYS A 85 -0.28 12.90 -4.97
N HIS A 86 -0.37 14.22 -4.76
CA HIS A 86 0.47 15.29 -5.37
C HIS A 86 0.78 15.17 -6.88
N LYS A 87 -0.24 14.92 -7.73
CA LYS A 87 -0.14 14.91 -9.21
C LYS A 87 0.85 13.89 -9.83
N LYS A 88 1.64 13.16 -9.04
CA LYS A 88 2.63 12.16 -9.51
C LYS A 88 2.48 10.77 -8.88
N GLY A 89 1.62 10.60 -7.88
CA GLY A 89 1.41 9.33 -7.20
C GLY A 89 2.61 8.89 -6.36
N ASP A 90 2.35 8.35 -5.18
CA ASP A 90 3.37 7.84 -4.27
C ASP A 90 3.48 6.32 -4.39
N VAL A 91 4.07 5.89 -5.50
CA VAL A 91 4.23 4.47 -5.85
C VAL A 91 5.11 3.75 -4.82
N THR A 92 6.13 4.42 -4.29
CA THR A 92 7.04 3.83 -3.31
C THR A 92 6.32 3.49 -2.00
N SER A 93 5.46 4.38 -1.48
CA SER A 93 4.64 4.08 -0.30
C SER A 93 3.67 2.92 -0.56
N ALA A 94 3.03 2.89 -1.73
CA ALA A 94 2.11 1.83 -2.11
C ALA A 94 2.81 0.46 -2.21
N LEU A 95 4.04 0.42 -2.73
CA LEU A 95 4.85 -0.81 -2.80
C LEU A 95 5.24 -1.33 -1.41
N VAL A 96 5.53 -0.46 -0.45
CA VAL A 96 5.81 -0.89 0.93
C VAL A 96 4.59 -1.54 1.56
N ILE A 97 3.40 -0.96 1.36
CA ILE A 97 2.16 -1.56 1.85
C ILE A 97 1.91 -2.90 1.17
N ALA A 98 2.12 -2.99 -0.15
CA ALA A 98 1.98 -4.24 -0.90
C ALA A 98 2.96 -5.31 -0.38
N PHE A 99 4.21 -4.95 -0.12
CA PHE A 99 5.20 -5.84 0.49
C PHE A 99 4.77 -6.31 1.89
N GLY A 100 4.25 -5.41 2.72
CA GLY A 100 3.69 -5.76 4.02
C GLY A 100 2.52 -6.74 3.92
N LEU A 101 1.64 -6.58 2.93
CA LEU A 101 0.53 -7.52 2.67
C LEU A 101 1.03 -8.89 2.21
N TRP A 102 2.09 -8.95 1.39
CA TRP A 102 2.76 -10.21 1.04
C TRP A 102 3.38 -10.90 2.25
N ALA A 103 4.01 -10.14 3.15
CA ALA A 103 4.55 -10.68 4.40
C ALA A 103 3.44 -11.25 5.31
N ILE A 104 2.28 -10.58 5.38
CA ILE A 104 1.11 -11.12 6.08
C ILE A 104 0.65 -12.41 5.40
N PHE A 105 0.55 -12.45 4.09
CA PHE A 105 0.18 -13.67 3.37
C PHE A 105 1.10 -14.86 3.71
N ASP A 106 2.41 -14.66 3.69
CA ASP A 106 3.41 -15.71 3.95
C ASP A 106 3.34 -16.27 5.38
N GLU A 107 3.14 -15.40 6.37
CA GLU A 107 3.13 -15.79 7.78
C GLU A 107 1.81 -16.44 8.22
N GLN A 108 0.68 -16.06 7.62
CA GLN A 108 -0.64 -16.49 8.07
C GLN A 108 -0.94 -17.94 7.66
N ARG A 109 -1.15 -18.81 8.65
CA ARG A 109 -1.50 -20.23 8.47
C ARG A 109 -3.00 -20.51 8.41
N ILE A 110 -3.83 -19.56 8.84
CA ILE A 110 -5.29 -19.71 8.87
C ILE A 110 -5.83 -19.43 7.45
N PRO A 111 -6.54 -20.38 6.79
CA PRO A 111 -6.92 -20.25 5.38
C PRO A 111 -7.69 -18.97 5.04
N ILE A 112 -8.63 -18.55 5.90
CA ILE A 112 -9.45 -17.36 5.65
C ILE A 112 -8.62 -16.07 5.60
N VAL A 113 -7.60 -15.98 6.47
CA VAL A 113 -6.69 -14.84 6.54
C VAL A 113 -5.65 -14.92 5.44
N HIS A 114 -5.13 -16.12 5.18
CA HIS A 114 -4.15 -16.38 4.14
C HIS A 114 -4.68 -15.95 2.76
N TRP A 115 -5.84 -16.47 2.34
CA TRP A 115 -6.42 -16.09 1.04
C TRP A 115 -6.94 -14.64 1.00
N GLY A 116 -7.41 -14.11 2.12
CA GLY A 116 -7.77 -12.69 2.24
C GLY A 116 -6.55 -11.78 2.03
N ALA A 117 -5.44 -12.08 2.70
CA ALA A 117 -4.19 -11.34 2.56
C ALA A 117 -3.61 -11.48 1.15
N PHE A 118 -3.71 -12.66 0.52
CA PHE A 118 -3.30 -12.86 -0.87
C PHE A 118 -4.03 -11.92 -1.84
N THR A 119 -5.36 -11.86 -1.74
CA THR A 119 -6.15 -10.99 -2.63
C THR A 119 -5.82 -9.51 -2.43
N ALA A 120 -5.68 -9.07 -1.17
CA ALA A 120 -5.25 -7.71 -0.83
C ALA A 120 -3.84 -7.39 -1.36
N ALA A 121 -2.88 -8.30 -1.18
CA ALA A 121 -1.50 -8.15 -1.66
C ALA A 121 -1.45 -8.07 -3.19
N LEU A 122 -2.21 -8.93 -3.87
CA LEU A 122 -2.28 -8.98 -5.31
C LEU A 122 -2.87 -7.68 -5.89
N ILE A 123 -4.00 -7.20 -5.34
CA ILE A 123 -4.62 -5.93 -5.76
C ILE A 123 -3.65 -4.77 -5.53
N SER A 124 -3.05 -4.70 -4.34
CA SER A 124 -2.12 -3.64 -3.95
C SER A 124 -0.82 -3.67 -4.76
N THR A 125 -0.46 -4.79 -5.38
CA THR A 125 0.71 -4.91 -6.26
C THR A 125 0.35 -4.55 -7.71
N ILE A 126 -0.76 -5.08 -8.24
CA ILE A 126 -1.14 -4.89 -9.64
C ILE A 126 -1.60 -3.46 -9.90
N TYR A 127 -2.39 -2.88 -9.00
CA TYR A 127 -3.01 -1.57 -9.22
C TYR A 127 -1.97 -0.45 -9.42
N PRO A 128 -0.91 -0.33 -8.59
CA PRO A 128 0.17 0.64 -8.82
C PRO A 128 0.98 0.42 -10.10
N ILE A 129 1.04 -0.83 -10.59
CA ILE A 129 1.88 -1.21 -11.74
C ILE A 129 1.15 -0.99 -13.08
N LYS A 130 -0.19 -0.94 -13.10
CA LYS A 130 -1.00 -0.68 -14.29
C LYS A 130 -0.47 0.46 -15.19
N PRO A 131 -0.20 1.69 -14.71
CA PRO A 131 0.27 2.77 -15.59
C PRO A 131 1.62 2.47 -16.25
N PHE A 132 2.50 1.71 -15.58
CA PHE A 132 3.77 1.28 -16.17
C PHE A 132 3.56 0.19 -17.23
N ILE A 133 2.66 -0.78 -16.97
CA ILE A 133 2.30 -1.80 -17.95
C ILE A 133 1.69 -1.17 -19.20
N TYR A 134 0.74 -0.24 -19.07
CA TYR A 134 0.15 0.45 -20.22
C TYR A 134 1.19 1.25 -21.02
N ARG A 135 2.14 1.88 -20.34
CA ARG A 135 3.25 2.60 -20.99
C ARG A 135 4.22 1.68 -21.73
N ILE A 136 4.51 0.49 -21.19
CA ILE A 136 5.38 -0.52 -21.80
C ILE A 136 4.68 -1.22 -22.97
N LEU A 137 3.37 -1.49 -22.84
CA LEU A 137 2.54 -2.13 -23.88
C LEU A 137 2.17 -1.18 -25.03
N GLY A 138 2.68 0.05 -25.04
CA GLY A 138 2.50 0.96 -26.18
C GLY A 138 1.08 1.50 -26.35
N TYR A 139 0.23 1.42 -25.33
CA TYR A 139 -1.01 2.20 -25.28
C TYR A 139 -0.66 3.65 -24.93
N GLY A 140 0.06 4.31 -25.85
CA GLY A 140 0.25 5.75 -25.82
C GLY A 140 -1.13 6.41 -25.91
N THR A 141 -1.35 7.36 -25.02
CA THR A 141 -2.43 8.35 -25.12
C THR A 141 -2.60 8.78 -26.59
N PRO A 142 -3.81 8.74 -27.17
CA PRO A 142 -4.03 9.31 -28.49
C PRO A 142 -3.58 10.76 -28.42
N GLU A 143 -2.56 11.06 -29.21
CA GLU A 143 -1.98 12.39 -29.36
C GLU A 143 -3.12 13.38 -29.58
N THR A 144 -3.20 14.39 -28.71
CA THR A 144 -3.95 15.60 -29.01
C THR A 144 -3.38 16.17 -30.29
N ALA A 145 -4.06 15.91 -31.40
CA ALA A 145 -3.72 16.44 -32.71
C ALA A 145 -3.58 17.98 -32.62
N PRO A 146 -2.55 18.57 -33.25
CA PRO A 146 -2.36 20.01 -33.24
C PRO A 146 -3.55 20.66 -33.94
N LEU A 147 -4.13 21.68 -33.29
CA LEU A 147 -5.11 22.58 -33.88
C LEU A 147 -4.47 23.21 -35.13
N LEU A 148 -4.95 22.82 -36.31
CA LEU A 148 -4.76 23.58 -37.54
C LEU A 148 -5.50 24.91 -37.36
N GLY A 149 -4.73 25.97 -37.21
CA GLY A 149 -5.13 27.37 -37.29
C GLY A 149 -3.97 28.16 -37.89
#